data_AF-A0A210W9G9-F1
#
_entry.id   AF-A0A210W9G9-F1
#
_cell.length_a   1.000
_cell.length_b   1.000
_cell.length_c   1.000
_cell.angle_alpha   90.00
_cell.angle_beta   90.00
_cell.angle_gamma   90.00
#
_symmetry.space_group_name_H-M   'P 1'
#
loop_
_entity.id
_entity.type
_entity.pdbx_description
1 polymer ?
#
loop_
_entity_poly.entity_id
_entity_poly.type
_entity_poly.pdbx_seq_one_letter_code
_entity_poly.pdbx_strand_id
1 'polypeptide(L)' 'MSKTDRHQLPPTPVRIPPDLKTLLQAEAAANDRSLNGEILARLRSTLKGRIKKPTSKENQ' A
#
# COMPACT_ATOMS: atom_id res chain seq x y z
N MET A 1 3.41 -20.55 22.82
CA MET A 1 2.86 -20.42 21.45
C MET A 1 2.76 -18.95 21.11
N SER A 2 3.45 -18.56 20.04
CA SER A 2 3.93 -17.20 19.71
C SER A 2 2.82 -16.20 19.40
N LYS A 3 2.84 -15.04 20.08
CA LYS A 3 2.16 -13.83 19.60
C LYS A 3 3.14 -13.10 18.68
N THR A 4 3.02 -13.28 17.37
CA THR A 4 3.70 -12.39 16.42
C THR A 4 3.11 -11.01 16.61
N ASP A 5 3.84 -10.13 17.28
CA ASP A 5 3.45 -8.75 17.48
C ASP A 5 3.50 -8.02 16.14
N ARG A 6 2.43 -8.17 15.35
CA ARG A 6 2.19 -7.41 14.14
C ARG A 6 1.86 -5.98 14.58
N HIS A 7 2.88 -5.25 15.01
CA HIS A 7 2.81 -3.81 15.21
C HIS A 7 2.22 -3.21 13.93
N GLN A 8 0.94 -2.85 13.99
CA GLN A 8 0.28 -2.19 12.88
C GLN A 8 1.00 -0.86 12.68
N LEU A 9 1.60 -0.68 11.51
CA LEU A 9 2.17 0.61 11.16
C LEU A 9 1.05 1.66 11.22
N PRO A 10 1.31 2.84 11.82
CA PRO A 10 0.33 3.91 11.80
C PRO A 10 -0.03 4.24 10.34
N PRO A 11 -1.32 4.49 10.05
CA PRO A 11 -1.74 4.78 8.69
C PRO A 11 -1.04 6.04 8.17
N THR A 12 -0.63 6.03 6.90
CA THR A 12 -0.16 7.23 6.21
C THR A 12 -1.37 7.89 5.53
N PRO A 13 -1.93 9.00 6.06
CA PRO A 13 -3.11 9.61 5.51
C PRO A 13 -2.81 10.26 4.15
N VAL A 14 -3.55 9.87 3.12
CA VAL A 14 -3.50 10.49 1.79
C VAL A 14 -4.83 11.20 1.54
N ARG A 15 -4.78 12.46 1.10
CA ARG A 15 -5.97 13.19 0.65
C ARG A 15 -6.31 12.73 -0.77
N ILE A 16 -7.43 12.04 -0.93
CA ILE A 16 -7.89 11.50 -2.22
C ILE A 16 -9.21 12.19 -2.58
N PRO A 17 -9.33 12.77 -3.79
CA PRO A 17 -10.60 13.29 -4.29
C PRO A 17 -11.73 12.24 -4.27
N PRO A 18 -12.99 12.62 -4.02
CA PRO A 18 -14.10 11.67 -3.87
C PRO A 18 -14.33 10.78 -5.10
N ASP A 19 -14.23 11.36 -6.29
CA ASP A 19 -14.33 10.68 -7.58
C ASP A 19 -13.24 9.60 -7.74
N LEU A 20 -11.99 9.95 -7.45
CA LEU A 20 -10.89 9.00 -7.49
C LEU A 20 -11.04 7.89 -6.46
N LYS A 21 -11.55 8.20 -5.27
CA LYS A 21 -11.83 7.17 -4.24
C LYS A 21 -12.89 6.18 -4.72
N THR A 22 -13.96 6.65 -5.35
CA THR A 22 -15.02 5.80 -5.91
C THR A 22 -14.46 4.86 -6.99
N LEU A 23 -13.63 5.38 -7.89
CA LEU A 23 -12.96 4.56 -8.90
C LEU A 23 -12.07 3.48 -8.28
N LEU A 24 -11.26 3.84 -7.29
CA LEU A 24 -10.39 2.88 -6.58
C LEU A 24 -11.20 1.80 -5.84
N GLN A 25 -12.38 2.13 -5.32
CA GLN A 25 -13.27 1.16 -4.67
C GLN A 25 -13.88 0.17 -5.67
N ALA A 26 -14.33 0.66 -6.82
CA ALA A 26 -14.86 -0.19 -7.89
C ALA A 26 -13.80 -1.17 -8.40
N GLU A 27 -12.58 -0.67 -8.63
CA GLU A 27 -11.44 -1.47 -9.06
C GLU A 27 -11.02 -2.49 -7.99
N ALA A 28 -11.07 -2.13 -6.71
CA ALA A 28 -10.76 -3.07 -5.64
C ALA A 28 -11.76 -4.24 -5.61
N ALA A 29 -13.06 -3.96 -5.77
CA ALA A 29 -14.10 -4.97 -5.85
C ALA A 29 -13.92 -5.88 -7.09
N ALA A 30 -13.65 -5.30 -8.26
CA ALA A 30 -13.44 -6.05 -9.50
C ALA A 30 -12.21 -6.99 -9.45
N ASN A 31 -11.24 -6.71 -8.58
CA ASN A 31 -10.00 -7.48 -8.42
C ASN A 31 -9.96 -8.37 -7.17
N ASP A 32 -11.09 -8.54 -6.47
CA ASP A 32 -11.18 -9.28 -5.19
C ASP A 32 -10.15 -8.81 -4.14
N ARG A 33 -9.97 -7.49 -4.02
CA ARG A 33 -9.03 -6.85 -3.08
C ARG A 33 -9.74 -5.90 -2.14
N SER A 34 -9.13 -5.65 -0.98
CA SER A 34 -9.46 -4.48 -0.18
C SER A 34 -8.98 -3.21 -0.88
N LEU A 35 -9.57 -2.06 -0.56
CA LEU A 35 -9.14 -0.76 -1.09
C LEU A 35 -7.63 -0.50 -0.84
N ASN A 36 -7.14 -0.83 0.36
CA ASN A 36 -5.71 -0.73 0.67
C ASN A 36 -4.86 -1.67 -0.19
N GLY A 37 -5.31 -2.92 -0.37
CA GLY A 37 -4.64 -3.90 -1.22
C GLY A 37 -4.52 -3.43 -2.67
N GLU A 38 -5.58 -2.80 -3.19
CA GLU A 38 -5.59 -2.26 -4.55
C GLU A 38 -4.66 -1.05 -4.71
N ILE A 39 -4.67 -0.12 -3.74
CA ILE A 39 -3.73 1.01 -3.72
C ILE A 39 -2.28 0.50 -3.71
N LEU A 40 -1.96 -0.48 -2.85
CA LEU A 40 -0.62 -1.07 -2.78
C LEU A 40 -0.23 -1.78 -4.07
N ALA A 41 -1.15 -2.52 -4.70
CA ALA A 41 -0.90 -3.20 -5.97
C ALA A 41 -0.54 -2.19 -7.08
N ARG A 42 -1.30 -1.10 -7.21
CA ARG A 42 -1.02 -0.02 -8.16
C ARG A 42 0.32 0.65 -7.90
N LEU A 43 0.58 1.04 -6.64
CA LEU A 43 1.85 1.67 -6.27
C LEU A 43 3.05 0.76 -6.56
N ARG A 44 2.97 -0.53 -6.19
CA ARG A 44 4.02 -1.51 -6.49
C ARG A 44 4.25 -1.68 -7.98
N SER A 45 3.18 -1.74 -8.77
CA SER A 45 3.25 -1.85 -10.23
C SER A 45 3.97 -0.64 -10.84
N THR A 46 3.57 0.59 -10.45
CA THR A 46 4.18 1.84 -10.92
C THR A 46 5.65 1.98 -10.54
N LEU A 47 6.02 1.51 -9.35
CA LEU A 47 7.37 1.66 -8.79
C LEU A 47 8.32 0.52 -9.19
N LYS A 48 7.81 -0.57 -9.78
CA LYS A 48 8.62 -1.70 -10.24
C LYS A 48 9.66 -1.22 -11.25
N GLY A 49 10.93 -1.48 -10.96
CA GLY A 49 12.06 -1.06 -11.81
C GLY A 49 12.48 0.41 -11.68
N ARG A 50 11.71 1.26 -10.99
CA ARG A 50 12.05 2.68 -10.75
C ARG A 50 12.75 2.92 -9.42
N ILE A 51 12.46 2.08 -8.42
CA ILE A 51 13.07 2.20 -7.09
C ILE A 51 14.24 1.21 -6.98
N LYS A 52 15.47 1.73 -6.92
CA LYS A 52 16.57 0.99 -6.29
C LYS A 52 16.17 0.81 -4.84
N LYS A 53 16.03 -0.44 -4.36
CA LYS A 53 15.73 -0.70 -2.93
C LYS A 53 16.64 0.23 -2.11
N PRO A 54 16.09 1.07 -1.21
CA PRO A 54 16.94 1.80 -0.30
C PRO A 54 17.78 0.73 0.41
N THR A 55 19.10 0.79 0.19
CA THR A 55 20.04 -0.03 0.96
C THR A 55 19.84 0.42 2.39
N SER A 56 19.16 -0.39 3.20
CA SER A 56 19.08 -0.20 4.63
C SER A 56 20.50 -0.34 5.18
N LYS A 57 21.28 0.75 5.10
CA LYS A 57 22.33 1.02 6.06
C LYS A 57 21.64 1.70 7.22
N GLU A 58 21.20 0.89 8.17
CA GLU A 58 21.02 1.37 9.53
C GLU A 58 22.44 1.52 10.11
N ASN A 59 22.81 2.77 10.37
CA ASN A 59 24.02 3.11 11.12
C ASN A 59 23.80 2.72 12.58
N GLN A 60 24.77 1.97 13.12
CA GLN A 60 25.30 1.96 14.51
C GLN A 60 24.29 1.84 15.65
#